data_AF-A0A961BBV4-F1
#
_entry.id   AF-A0A961BBV4-F1
#
_cell.length_a   1.000
_cell.length_b   1.000
_cell.length_c   1.000
_cell.angle_alpha   90.00
_cell.angle_beta   90.00
_cell.angle_gamma   90.00
#
_symmetry.space_group_name_H-M   'P 1'
#
loop_
_entity.id
_entity.type
_entity.pdbx_description
1 polymer ?
#
loop_
_entity_poly.entity_id
_entity_poly.type
_entity_poly.pdbx_seq_one_letter_code
_entity_poly.pdbx_strand_id
1 'polypeptide(L)'
;MKTSPLLTIAPLLLLLFFAAPLLPSQQEPEKSLGTSNQLVSLEITNPGGMEVAILWVNFEGQEQDFGMVPPQGTATLQTYQGHLWHFKQNGKLVSRYRATAALQQTWTIGREATAPKGSTQEPPAPAPDLKAAVPLAGAETGSHFTKQQANAFVAYHNEKRAEVGVAKVIWSTELAREAQEWADHMAETGEFEHRPRQGANATQHGENLAAGFGGGYDVLSGARDWYGEKRLYVDGSAVTQTSYLKTGHYTQMVWSQTSEIGAGVAVGKRGQLKGWTIVVCNYNPPGNMLGQKPY
;
A
#
# COMPACT_ATOMS: atom_id res chain seq x y z
N MET A 1 -15.58 17.80 -93.50
CA MET A 1 -16.30 16.99 -92.48
C MET A 1 -15.26 16.61 -91.42
N LYS A 2 -15.38 17.17 -90.21
CA LYS A 2 -15.69 16.42 -88.95
C LYS A 2 -14.57 15.41 -88.62
N THR A 3 -13.84 15.44 -87.51
CA THR A 3 -14.11 15.90 -86.14
C THR A 3 -12.83 15.74 -85.31
N SER A 4 -12.50 16.71 -84.44
CA SER A 4 -11.58 16.53 -83.31
C SER A 4 -12.26 15.73 -82.19
N PRO A 5 -11.49 15.02 -81.34
CA PRO A 5 -11.73 15.09 -79.89
C PRO A 5 -10.41 15.20 -79.10
N LEU A 6 -10.28 16.24 -78.27
CA LEU A 6 -10.50 16.27 -76.81
C LEU A 6 -9.27 15.82 -76.01
N LEU A 7 -8.47 16.83 -75.63
CA LEU A 7 -7.43 16.76 -74.62
C LEU A 7 -8.11 16.82 -73.25
N THR A 8 -8.09 15.73 -72.50
CA THR A 8 -8.58 15.68 -71.11
C THR A 8 -7.54 16.31 -70.19
N ILE A 9 -7.84 17.51 -69.68
CA ILE A 9 -7.09 18.15 -68.60
C ILE A 9 -7.60 17.58 -67.27
N ALA A 10 -6.77 16.82 -66.57
CA ALA A 10 -7.04 16.41 -65.19
C ALA A 10 -6.88 17.63 -64.25
N PRO A 11 -7.77 17.84 -63.27
CA PRO A 11 -7.60 18.93 -62.31
C PRO A 11 -6.47 18.56 -61.33
N LEU A 12 -5.43 19.38 -61.29
CA LEU A 12 -4.39 19.33 -60.28
C LEU A 12 -5.01 19.76 -58.94
N LEU A 13 -5.31 18.80 -58.08
CA LEU A 13 -5.81 19.06 -56.73
C LEU A 13 -4.67 19.65 -55.89
N LEU A 14 -4.67 20.98 -55.74
CA LEU A 14 -3.72 21.68 -54.88
C LEU A 14 -4.10 21.41 -53.42
N LEU A 15 -3.46 20.40 -52.81
CA LEU A 15 -3.53 20.14 -51.37
C LEU A 15 -2.80 21.27 -50.63
N LEU A 16 -3.55 22.30 -50.26
CA LEU A 16 -3.12 23.29 -49.27
C LEU A 16 -2.99 22.59 -47.91
N PHE A 17 -1.76 22.24 -47.53
CA PHE A 17 -1.43 21.92 -46.15
C PHE A 17 -1.58 23.19 -45.31
N PHE A 18 -2.76 23.40 -44.73
CA PHE A 18 -2.86 24.27 -43.57
C PHE A 18 -2.06 23.59 -42.44
N ALA A 19 -0.87 24.12 -42.15
CA ALA A 19 -0.18 23.82 -40.91
C ALA A 19 -1.12 24.27 -39.77
N ALA A 20 -1.77 23.29 -39.14
CA ALA A 20 -2.53 23.54 -37.93
C ALA A 20 -1.60 24.21 -36.90
N PRO A 21 -2.04 25.28 -36.23
CA PRO A 21 -1.23 25.89 -35.18
C PRO A 21 -0.91 24.82 -34.13
N LEU A 22 0.39 24.67 -33.83
CA LEU A 22 0.87 23.85 -32.72
C LEU A 22 0.11 24.28 -31.46
N LEU A 23 -0.81 23.43 -31.01
CA LEU A 23 -1.47 23.58 -29.72
C LEU A 23 -0.37 23.74 -28.66
N PRO A 24 -0.50 24.68 -27.71
CA PRO A 24 0.43 24.75 -26.58
C PRO A 24 0.49 23.37 -25.97
N SER A 25 1.69 22.80 -25.84
CA SER A 25 1.88 21.45 -25.32
C SER A 25 1.09 21.33 -24.03
N GLN A 26 0.00 20.56 -24.07
CA GLN A 26 -0.70 20.13 -22.88
C GLN A 26 0.33 19.30 -22.12
N GLN A 27 1.03 19.93 -21.19
CA GLN A 27 1.97 19.25 -20.32
C GLN A 27 1.07 18.26 -19.55
N GLU A 28 1.18 16.98 -19.90
CA GLU A 28 0.50 15.89 -19.18
C GLU A 28 0.67 16.13 -17.68
N PRO A 29 -0.38 15.96 -16.85
CA PRO A 29 -0.25 16.15 -15.42
C PRO A 29 0.89 15.25 -14.92
N GLU A 30 1.89 15.87 -14.27
CA GLU A 30 3.00 15.13 -13.67
C GLU A 30 2.41 14.11 -12.68
N LYS A 31 2.67 12.82 -12.92
CA LYS A 31 2.13 11.70 -12.14
C LYS A 31 3.23 10.88 -11.49
N SER A 32 2.88 10.06 -10.52
CA SER A 32 3.78 8.99 -10.08
C SER A 32 4.11 8.05 -11.23
N LEU A 33 5.32 7.51 -11.19
CA LEU A 33 5.86 6.61 -12.20
C LEU A 33 6.36 5.33 -11.52
N GLY A 34 6.40 4.25 -12.28
CA GLY A 34 7.10 3.03 -11.88
C GLY A 34 6.21 1.90 -11.37
N THR A 35 6.74 0.70 -11.53
CA THR A 35 6.22 -0.60 -11.05
C THR A 35 7.19 -1.21 -10.02
N SER A 36 8.00 -0.36 -9.38
CA SER A 36 9.07 -0.80 -8.48
C SER A 36 8.48 -1.19 -7.12
N ASN A 37 8.78 -2.40 -6.67
CA ASN A 37 8.38 -2.91 -5.36
C ASN A 37 9.42 -2.59 -4.27
N GLN A 38 10.46 -1.79 -4.60
CA GLN A 38 11.50 -1.41 -3.65
C GLN A 38 11.02 -0.22 -2.81
N LEU A 39 10.81 -0.47 -1.51
CA LEU A 39 10.53 0.58 -0.54
C LEU A 39 11.76 1.47 -0.36
N VAL A 40 11.50 2.76 -0.28
CA VAL A 40 12.48 3.80 0.03
C VAL A 40 11.97 4.68 1.16
N SER A 41 12.84 4.91 2.13
CA SER A 41 12.58 5.76 3.28
C SER A 41 12.87 7.20 2.92
N LEU A 42 11.92 8.09 3.20
CA LEU A 42 12.08 9.53 3.06
C LEU A 42 12.16 10.17 4.43
N GLU A 43 13.17 11.01 4.64
CA GLU A 43 13.23 11.99 5.72
C GLU A 43 13.02 13.38 5.12
N ILE A 44 11.98 14.07 5.53
CA ILE A 44 11.54 15.34 4.96
C ILE A 44 11.72 16.41 6.03
N THR A 45 12.51 17.43 5.75
CA THR A 45 12.77 18.56 6.65
C THR A 45 12.03 19.81 6.17
N ASN A 46 11.28 20.45 7.07
CA ASN A 46 10.68 21.75 6.85
C ASN A 46 11.46 22.84 7.62
N PRO A 47 12.34 23.61 6.95
CA PRO A 47 13.05 24.71 7.59
C PRO A 47 12.18 25.97 7.77
N GLY A 48 10.97 25.98 7.22
CA GLY A 48 10.07 27.13 7.22
C GLY A 48 9.36 27.34 8.55
N GLY A 49 8.81 28.55 8.72
CA GLY A 49 8.03 28.94 9.90
C GLY A 49 6.54 28.58 9.86
N MET A 50 6.10 27.84 8.84
CA MET A 50 4.71 27.41 8.66
C MET A 50 4.66 25.92 8.35
N GLU A 51 3.54 25.28 8.68
CA GLU A 51 3.30 23.87 8.35
C GLU A 51 3.22 23.65 6.83
N VAL A 52 3.65 22.48 6.38
CA VAL A 52 3.65 22.12 4.96
C VAL A 52 2.97 20.76 4.78
N ALA A 53 1.95 20.71 3.94
CA ALA A 53 1.26 19.49 3.56
C ALA A 53 2.15 18.59 2.69
N ILE A 54 2.10 17.30 2.97
CA ILE A 54 2.76 16.22 2.24
C ILE A 54 1.70 15.56 1.38
N LEU A 55 1.85 15.66 0.05
CA LEU A 55 0.85 15.16 -0.88
C LEU A 55 1.49 14.17 -1.84
N TRP A 56 0.97 12.95 -1.91
CA TRP A 56 1.37 12.00 -2.95
C TRP A 56 0.57 12.30 -4.22
N VAL A 57 1.25 12.47 -5.35
CA VAL A 57 0.58 12.58 -6.64
C VAL A 57 0.44 11.18 -7.22
N ASN A 58 -0.77 10.65 -7.26
CA ASN A 58 -1.03 9.28 -7.72
C ASN A 58 -0.69 9.09 -9.22
N PHE A 59 -0.90 7.87 -9.73
CA PHE A 59 -0.60 7.53 -11.12
C PHE A 59 -1.55 8.20 -12.12
N GLU A 60 -2.67 8.73 -11.64
CA GLU A 60 -3.63 9.52 -12.40
C GLU A 60 -3.34 11.04 -12.33
N GLY A 61 -2.31 11.46 -11.60
CA GLY A 61 -1.92 12.87 -11.44
C GLY A 61 -2.69 13.63 -10.36
N GLN A 62 -3.44 12.93 -9.50
CA GLN A 62 -4.23 13.52 -8.41
C GLN A 62 -3.47 13.51 -7.10
N GLU A 63 -3.54 14.61 -6.36
CA GLU A 63 -2.92 14.75 -5.04
C GLU A 63 -3.73 14.02 -3.95
N GLN A 64 -3.03 13.21 -3.15
CA GLN A 64 -3.54 12.48 -1.98
C GLN A 64 -2.86 13.01 -0.73
N ASP A 65 -3.65 13.40 0.27
CA ASP A 65 -3.12 13.90 1.55
C ASP A 65 -2.44 12.78 2.35
N PHE A 66 -1.22 13.03 2.78
CA PHE A 66 -0.38 12.10 3.53
C PHE A 66 0.13 12.68 4.85
N GLY A 67 -0.38 13.84 5.27
CA GLY A 67 -0.05 14.50 6.51
C GLY A 67 0.73 15.81 6.32
N MET A 68 1.35 16.27 7.41
CA MET A 68 1.97 17.59 7.50
C MET A 68 3.37 17.49 8.08
N VAL A 69 4.28 18.38 7.66
CA VAL A 69 5.54 18.64 8.36
C VAL A 69 5.40 19.95 9.15
N PRO A 70 5.54 19.94 10.49
CA PRO A 70 5.40 21.16 11.29
C PRO A 70 6.52 22.17 10.98
N PRO A 71 6.34 23.46 11.35
CA PRO A 71 7.39 24.46 11.25
C PRO A 71 8.67 24.01 11.94
N GLN A 72 9.82 24.22 11.29
CA GLN A 72 11.14 23.81 11.80
C GLN A 72 11.23 22.32 12.18
N GLY A 73 10.36 21.48 11.61
CA GLY A 73 10.24 20.07 11.95
C GLY A 73 10.67 19.11 10.85
N THR A 74 10.60 17.82 11.17
CA THR A 74 10.84 16.72 10.23
C THR A 74 9.66 15.76 10.19
N ALA A 75 9.51 15.05 9.08
CA ALA A 75 8.61 13.91 8.94
C ALA A 75 9.33 12.77 8.22
N THR A 76 9.01 11.54 8.59
CA THR A 76 9.52 10.34 7.91
C THR A 76 8.37 9.55 7.34
N LEU A 77 8.51 9.07 6.11
CA LEU A 77 7.53 8.18 5.47
C LEU A 77 8.20 7.18 4.52
N GLN A 78 7.54 6.05 4.29
CA GLN A 78 7.95 5.06 3.30
C GLN A 78 7.23 5.31 1.97
N THR A 79 7.93 5.16 0.87
CA THR A 79 7.36 5.27 -0.48
C THR A 79 8.04 4.31 -1.45
N TYR A 80 7.66 4.35 -2.72
CA TYR A 80 8.29 3.55 -3.77
C TYR A 80 9.04 4.44 -4.75
N GLN A 81 10.10 3.88 -5.36
CA GLN A 81 10.81 4.55 -6.45
C GLN A 81 9.83 5.02 -7.52
N GLY A 82 9.96 6.29 -7.92
CA GLY A 82 9.16 6.92 -8.94
C GLY A 82 7.88 7.57 -8.41
N HIS A 83 7.53 7.42 -7.13
CA HIS A 83 6.45 8.20 -6.53
C HIS A 83 6.77 9.70 -6.55
N LEU A 84 5.80 10.48 -7.02
CA LEU A 84 5.86 11.94 -7.07
C LEU A 84 5.19 12.53 -5.84
N TRP A 85 5.86 13.48 -5.20
CA TRP A 85 5.41 14.12 -3.98
C TRP A 85 5.36 15.63 -4.16
N HIS A 86 4.24 16.22 -3.80
CA HIS A 86 4.01 17.66 -3.73
C HIS A 86 4.01 18.12 -2.28
N PHE A 87 4.65 19.26 -2.05
CA PHE A 87 4.71 19.92 -0.75
C PHE A 87 4.00 21.26 -0.87
N LYS A 88 2.94 21.46 -0.09
CA LYS A 88 2.09 22.66 -0.20
C LYS A 88 1.98 23.40 1.12
N GLN A 89 2.13 24.71 1.04
CA GLN A 89 1.92 25.62 2.16
C GLN A 89 0.76 26.55 1.81
N ASN A 90 -0.29 26.57 2.62
CA ASN A 90 -1.54 27.30 2.34
C ASN A 90 -2.12 26.98 0.94
N GLY A 91 -2.07 25.71 0.53
CA GLY A 91 -2.55 25.26 -0.78
C GLY A 91 -1.65 25.60 -1.97
N LYS A 92 -0.53 26.32 -1.76
CA LYS A 92 0.43 26.66 -2.81
C LYS A 92 1.61 25.69 -2.81
N LEU A 93 1.96 25.17 -3.99
CA LEU A 93 3.13 24.30 -4.18
C LEU A 93 4.41 25.05 -3.83
N VAL A 94 5.16 24.53 -2.84
CA VAL A 94 6.45 25.06 -2.40
C VAL A 94 7.61 24.15 -2.81
N SER A 95 7.39 22.85 -2.96
CA SER A 95 8.41 21.91 -3.48
C SER A 95 7.76 20.69 -4.13
N ARG A 96 8.51 20.03 -5.00
CA ARG A 96 8.17 18.73 -5.57
C ARG A 96 9.38 17.83 -5.57
N TYR A 97 9.19 16.54 -5.29
CA TYR A 97 10.26 15.55 -5.36
C TYR A 97 9.74 14.24 -5.93
N ARG A 98 10.63 13.51 -6.59
CA ARG A 98 10.37 12.14 -7.02
C ARG A 98 11.31 11.21 -6.28
N ALA A 99 10.74 10.18 -5.67
CA ALA A 99 11.50 9.14 -5.02
C ALA A 99 12.43 8.43 -6.03
N THR A 100 13.71 8.33 -5.71
CA THR A 100 14.68 7.54 -6.47
C THR A 100 14.77 6.11 -5.93
N ALA A 101 15.64 5.27 -6.50
CA ALA A 101 15.90 3.92 -6.00
C ALA A 101 16.79 3.88 -4.74
N ALA A 102 17.27 5.02 -4.24
CA ALA A 102 18.04 5.05 -3.00
C ALA A 102 17.14 4.68 -1.81
N LEU A 103 17.54 3.68 -1.02
CA LEU A 103 16.78 3.15 0.12
C LEU A 103 16.50 4.19 1.20
N GLN A 104 17.34 5.21 1.32
CA GLN A 104 17.14 6.36 2.21
C GLN A 104 17.39 7.64 1.42
N GLN A 105 16.47 8.58 1.55
CA GLN A 105 16.52 9.88 0.89
C GLN A 105 16.13 10.96 1.89
N THR A 106 16.88 12.05 1.91
CA THR A 106 16.56 13.22 2.73
C THR A 106 16.18 14.36 1.80
N TRP A 107 15.02 14.96 2.01
CA TRP A 107 14.51 16.10 1.26
C TRP A 107 14.34 17.30 2.17
N THR A 108 14.73 18.49 1.71
CA THR A 108 14.55 19.74 2.46
C THR A 108 13.64 20.66 1.68
N ILE A 109 12.43 20.87 2.20
CA ILE A 109 11.40 21.69 1.56
C ILE A 109 11.94 23.11 1.33
N GLY A 110 11.76 23.61 0.11
CA GLY A 110 12.22 24.93 -0.34
C GLY A 110 13.62 24.94 -0.98
N ARG A 111 14.27 23.78 -1.14
CA ARG A 111 15.53 23.63 -1.91
C ARG A 111 15.42 22.49 -2.92
N GLU A 112 16.03 22.62 -4.10
CA GLU A 112 16.20 21.47 -5.01
C GLU A 112 17.00 20.37 -4.30
N ALA A 113 16.57 19.11 -4.45
CA ALA A 113 17.20 17.98 -3.77
C ALA A 113 18.64 17.79 -4.27
N THR A 114 19.60 17.92 -3.37
CA THR A 114 20.95 17.37 -3.58
C THR A 114 20.95 15.92 -3.09
N ALA A 115 21.20 14.96 -3.99
CA ALA A 115 21.38 13.57 -3.60
C ALA A 115 22.49 13.45 -2.54
N PRO A 116 22.31 12.66 -1.46
CA PRO A 116 23.36 12.47 -0.47
C PRO A 116 24.57 11.78 -1.12
N LYS A 117 25.78 12.28 -0.84
CA LYS A 117 27.02 11.55 -1.13
C LYS A 117 27.03 10.27 -0.30
N GLY A 118 27.35 9.17 -0.97
CA GLY A 118 27.08 7.81 -0.51
C GLY A 118 27.59 7.48 0.88
N SER A 119 26.83 6.64 1.58
CA SER A 119 27.39 5.69 2.54
C SER A 119 27.51 4.34 1.83
N THR A 120 28.60 3.66 2.13
CA THR A 120 29.07 2.43 1.48
C THR A 120 28.02 1.32 1.50
N GLN A 121 27.65 0.90 0.31
CA GLN A 121 26.91 -0.32 -0.02
C GLN A 121 27.62 -1.55 0.55
N GLU A 122 26.94 -2.30 1.41
CA GLU A 122 27.05 -3.76 1.34
C GLU A 122 25.97 -4.23 0.34
N PRO A 123 26.30 -5.10 -0.64
CA PRO A 123 25.33 -5.53 -1.63
C PRO A 123 24.13 -6.19 -0.95
N PRO A 124 22.87 -5.85 -1.31
CA PRO A 124 21.74 -6.64 -0.88
C PRO A 124 21.93 -8.05 -1.44
N ALA A 125 21.84 -9.04 -0.56
CA ALA A 125 21.83 -10.44 -0.96
C ALA A 125 20.77 -10.64 -2.05
N PRO A 126 21.03 -11.48 -3.07
CA PRO A 126 20.03 -11.78 -4.08
C PRO A 126 18.75 -12.27 -3.39
N ALA A 127 17.59 -11.79 -3.88
CA ALA A 127 16.29 -12.26 -3.43
C ALA A 127 16.30 -13.80 -3.45
N PRO A 128 15.96 -14.48 -2.33
CA PRO A 128 15.98 -15.93 -2.30
C PRO A 128 14.99 -16.47 -3.32
N ASP A 129 15.48 -17.42 -4.11
CA ASP A 129 14.73 -18.11 -5.16
C ASP A 129 13.46 -18.74 -4.54
N LEU A 130 12.29 -18.37 -5.07
CA LEU A 130 10.97 -18.75 -4.57
C LEU A 130 10.69 -20.23 -4.81
N LYS A 131 11.21 -21.10 -3.95
CA LYS A 131 10.78 -22.50 -3.86
C LYS A 131 10.52 -22.91 -2.41
N ALA A 132 9.28 -23.35 -2.21
CA ALA A 132 8.66 -23.82 -0.97
C ALA A 132 8.45 -22.75 0.12
N ALA A 133 7.29 -22.79 0.77
CA ALA A 133 7.10 -22.12 2.06
C ALA A 133 8.12 -22.74 3.02
N VAL A 134 9.15 -21.99 3.39
CA VAL A 134 10.14 -22.43 4.36
C VAL A 134 9.42 -22.56 5.71
N PRO A 135 9.38 -23.73 6.35
CA PRO A 135 8.85 -23.87 7.70
C PRO A 135 9.61 -22.92 8.63
N LEU A 136 8.89 -22.26 9.55
CA LEU A 136 9.48 -21.37 10.55
C LEU A 136 10.66 -22.05 11.26
N ALA A 137 11.89 -21.64 10.90
CA ALA A 137 13.12 -22.11 11.51
C ALA A 137 13.42 -21.24 12.75
N GLY A 138 12.84 -21.60 13.90
CA GLY A 138 13.03 -20.89 15.17
C GLY A 138 12.01 -21.36 16.22
N ALA A 139 12.32 -21.25 17.52
CA ALA A 139 11.46 -21.74 18.61
C ALA A 139 10.12 -20.98 18.75
N GLU A 140 10.09 -19.69 18.43
CA GLU A 140 8.97 -18.80 18.76
C GLU A 140 8.33 -18.20 17.49
N THR A 141 6.99 -18.19 17.45
CA THR A 141 6.20 -17.55 16.38
C THR A 141 6.08 -16.04 16.56
N GLY A 142 6.46 -15.52 17.73
CA GLY A 142 6.29 -14.11 18.11
C GLY A 142 4.92 -13.82 18.72
N SER A 143 4.03 -14.81 18.83
CA SER A 143 2.68 -14.64 19.39
C SER A 143 2.20 -15.89 20.12
N HIS A 144 0.96 -15.87 20.62
CA HIS A 144 0.33 -17.05 21.21
C HIS A 144 -0.11 -18.10 20.17
N PHE A 145 0.16 -17.86 18.87
CA PHE A 145 0.02 -18.90 17.86
C PHE A 145 1.10 -19.96 18.08
N THR A 146 0.70 -21.23 18.12
CA THR A 146 1.65 -22.34 17.94
C THR A 146 2.24 -22.30 16.53
N LYS A 147 3.40 -22.92 16.32
CA LYS A 147 4.00 -23.04 14.97
C LYS A 147 3.06 -23.70 13.96
N GLN A 148 2.31 -24.71 14.39
CA GLN A 148 1.34 -25.39 13.53
C GLN A 148 0.22 -24.43 13.10
N GLN A 149 -0.29 -23.64 14.04
CA GLN A 149 -1.31 -22.62 13.76
C GLN A 149 -0.77 -21.54 12.82
N ALA A 150 0.43 -20.99 13.06
CA ALA A 150 1.04 -19.98 12.20
C ALA A 150 1.24 -20.52 10.76
N ASN A 151 1.78 -21.74 10.63
CA ASN A 151 1.94 -22.40 9.33
C ASN A 151 0.59 -22.60 8.62
N ALA A 152 -0.44 -23.06 9.33
CA ALA A 152 -1.77 -23.25 8.77
C ALA A 152 -2.41 -21.92 8.36
N PHE A 153 -2.19 -20.86 9.13
CA PHE A 153 -2.71 -19.52 8.87
C PHE A 153 -2.09 -18.92 7.59
N VAL A 154 -0.76 -19.03 7.43
CA VAL A 154 -0.05 -18.64 6.20
C VAL A 154 -0.48 -19.51 5.01
N ALA A 155 -0.60 -20.83 5.21
CA ALA A 155 -1.04 -21.73 4.15
C ALA A 155 -2.43 -21.36 3.65
N TYR A 156 -3.37 -21.06 4.55
CA TYR A 156 -4.71 -20.62 4.21
C TYR A 156 -4.68 -19.29 3.43
N HIS A 157 -3.92 -18.29 3.89
CA HIS A 157 -3.75 -17.03 3.14
C HIS A 157 -3.21 -17.28 1.73
N ASN A 158 -2.17 -18.11 1.60
CA ASN A 158 -1.53 -18.41 0.33
C ASN A 158 -2.40 -19.23 -0.62
N GLU A 159 -3.28 -20.09 -0.10
CA GLU A 159 -4.33 -20.75 -0.88
C GLU A 159 -5.26 -19.70 -1.50
N LYS A 160 -5.74 -18.74 -0.69
CA LYS A 160 -6.69 -17.71 -1.16
C LYS A 160 -6.07 -16.69 -2.09
N ARG A 161 -4.80 -16.36 -1.87
CA ARG A 161 -4.00 -15.52 -2.77
C ARG A 161 -3.74 -16.19 -4.13
N ALA A 162 -3.55 -17.51 -4.14
CA ALA A 162 -3.39 -18.25 -5.39
C ALA A 162 -4.64 -18.23 -6.27
N GLU A 163 -5.84 -18.18 -5.68
CA GLU A 163 -7.11 -18.08 -6.42
C GLU A 163 -7.19 -16.83 -7.31
N VAL A 164 -6.48 -15.76 -6.95
CA VAL A 164 -6.44 -14.48 -7.69
C VAL A 164 -5.09 -14.21 -8.35
N GLY A 165 -4.17 -15.17 -8.32
CA GLY A 165 -2.89 -15.09 -9.01
C GLY A 165 -1.85 -14.16 -8.39
N VAL A 166 -1.98 -13.77 -7.11
CA VAL A 166 -1.00 -12.90 -6.44
C VAL A 166 0.09 -13.70 -5.70
N ALA A 167 1.24 -13.05 -5.47
CA ALA A 167 2.39 -13.67 -4.81
C ALA A 167 2.07 -14.14 -3.38
N LYS A 168 2.78 -15.17 -2.91
CA LYS A 168 2.60 -15.70 -1.56
C LYS A 168 3.14 -14.73 -0.50
N VAL A 169 2.51 -14.74 0.67
CA VAL A 169 3.03 -14.12 1.89
C VAL A 169 3.84 -15.11 2.73
N ILE A 170 4.75 -14.58 3.55
CA ILE A 170 5.49 -15.31 4.57
C ILE A 170 5.09 -14.85 5.98
N TRP A 171 5.37 -15.68 7.00
CA TRP A 171 5.18 -15.28 8.39
C TRP A 171 6.31 -14.35 8.84
N SER A 172 5.95 -13.27 9.53
CA SER A 172 6.88 -12.38 10.22
C SER A 172 6.65 -12.45 11.73
N THR A 173 7.68 -12.87 12.46
CA THR A 173 7.67 -12.92 13.93
C THR A 173 7.45 -11.55 14.55
N GLU A 174 7.95 -10.48 13.92
CA GLU A 174 7.77 -9.12 14.42
C GLU A 174 6.34 -8.62 14.25
N LEU A 175 5.74 -8.84 13.07
CA LEU A 175 4.32 -8.53 12.85
C LEU A 175 3.42 -9.32 13.81
N ALA A 176 3.78 -10.57 14.09
CA ALA A 176 3.05 -11.42 15.03
C ALA A 176 3.13 -10.89 16.46
N ARG A 177 4.29 -10.36 16.87
CA ARG A 177 4.50 -9.72 18.17
C ARG A 177 3.61 -8.49 18.33
N GLU A 178 3.60 -7.59 17.35
CA GLU A 178 2.75 -6.40 17.38
C GLU A 178 1.25 -6.75 17.35
N ALA A 179 0.86 -7.75 16.55
CA ALA A 179 -0.51 -8.24 16.50
C ALA A 179 -0.93 -8.89 17.83
N GLN A 180 -0.01 -9.60 18.49
CA GLN A 180 -0.26 -10.21 19.81
C GLN A 180 -0.47 -9.15 20.88
N GLU A 181 0.40 -8.13 20.93
CA GLU A 181 0.24 -6.99 21.84
C GLU A 181 -1.15 -6.34 21.68
N TRP A 182 -1.64 -6.19 20.44
CA TRP A 182 -2.95 -5.58 20.20
C TRP A 182 -4.11 -6.52 20.55
N ALA A 183 -3.97 -7.83 20.29
CA ALA A 183 -4.93 -8.83 20.73
C ALA A 183 -5.07 -8.84 22.25
N ASP A 184 -3.95 -8.79 22.97
CA ASP A 184 -3.91 -8.73 24.44
C ASP A 184 -4.50 -7.41 24.95
N HIS A 185 -4.22 -6.28 24.29
CA HIS A 185 -4.84 -4.99 24.59
C HIS A 185 -6.37 -5.09 24.51
N MET A 186 -6.93 -5.54 23.39
CA MET A 186 -8.38 -5.68 23.23
C MET A 186 -8.97 -6.70 24.21
N ALA A 187 -8.25 -7.79 24.50
CA ALA A 187 -8.69 -8.77 25.48
C ALA A 187 -8.78 -8.17 26.89
N GLU A 188 -7.85 -7.28 27.22
CA GLU A 188 -7.81 -6.59 28.49
C GLU A 188 -8.79 -5.46 28.56
N THR A 189 -8.91 -4.57 27.57
CA THR A 189 -9.84 -3.43 27.62
C THR A 189 -11.28 -3.86 27.39
N GLY A 190 -11.51 -4.87 26.55
CA GLY A 190 -12.83 -5.25 26.04
C GLY A 190 -13.29 -4.38 24.87
N GLU A 191 -12.42 -3.54 24.33
CA GLU A 191 -12.68 -2.66 23.19
C GLU A 191 -12.24 -3.38 21.90
N PHE A 192 -13.15 -3.48 20.92
CA PHE A 192 -12.85 -4.12 19.64
C PHE A 192 -12.61 -3.05 18.58
N GLU A 193 -11.35 -2.70 18.38
CA GLU A 193 -10.96 -1.59 17.51
C GLU A 193 -9.61 -1.81 16.84
N HIS A 194 -9.46 -1.20 15.66
CA HIS A 194 -8.20 -1.20 14.93
C HIS A 194 -7.11 -0.46 15.69
N ARG A 195 -5.87 -0.93 15.58
CA ARG A 195 -4.73 -0.24 16.17
C ARG A 195 -4.63 1.18 15.58
N PRO A 196 -4.45 2.22 16.41
CA PRO A 196 -4.35 3.60 15.94
C PRO A 196 -3.27 3.78 14.87
N ARG A 197 -3.47 4.75 13.98
CA ARG A 197 -2.45 5.15 12.98
C ARG A 197 -1.47 6.19 13.50
N GLN A 198 -1.76 6.79 14.65
CA GLN A 198 -0.98 7.86 15.27
C GLN A 198 -0.97 7.71 16.79
N GLY A 199 0.03 8.30 17.45
CA GLY A 199 0.21 8.23 18.90
C GLY A 199 1.10 7.06 19.36
N ALA A 200 1.19 6.87 20.68
CA ALA A 200 2.15 5.95 21.30
C ALA A 200 1.95 4.47 20.92
N ASN A 201 0.72 4.08 20.56
CA ASN A 201 0.38 2.70 20.18
C ASN A 201 0.24 2.51 18.67
N ALA A 202 0.73 3.47 17.86
CA ALA A 202 0.46 3.49 16.43
C ALA A 202 1.09 2.34 15.66
N THR A 203 0.43 1.90 14.59
CA THR A 203 1.04 1.03 13.56
C THR A 203 0.74 1.53 12.15
N GLN A 204 1.64 1.24 11.21
CA GLN A 204 1.45 1.49 9.77
C GLN A 204 1.16 0.22 8.98
N HIS A 205 1.06 -0.94 9.64
CA HIS A 205 0.73 -2.21 8.98
C HIS A 205 -0.74 -2.27 8.56
N GLY A 206 -1.05 -3.03 7.51
CA GLY A 206 -2.43 -3.43 7.26
C GLY A 206 -2.92 -4.26 8.43
N GLU A 207 -4.21 -4.25 8.74
CA GLU A 207 -4.73 -4.96 9.90
C GLU A 207 -6.10 -5.55 9.59
N ASN A 208 -6.28 -6.83 9.92
CA ASN A 208 -7.58 -7.45 10.01
C ASN A 208 -7.83 -7.90 11.44
N LEU A 209 -9.06 -7.70 11.91
CA LEU A 209 -9.53 -8.12 13.23
C LEU A 209 -10.69 -9.09 13.08
N ALA A 210 -10.73 -10.11 13.93
CA ALA A 210 -11.89 -10.97 14.08
C ALA A 210 -12.10 -11.29 15.56
N ALA A 211 -13.36 -11.48 15.95
CA ALA A 211 -13.69 -12.02 17.25
C ALA A 211 -14.90 -12.93 17.14
N GLY A 212 -14.87 -14.06 17.84
CA GLY A 212 -15.99 -14.99 17.91
C GLY A 212 -16.10 -15.68 19.25
N PHE A 213 -17.31 -16.09 19.59
CA PHE A 213 -17.65 -16.74 20.86
C PHE A 213 -17.98 -18.22 20.66
N GLY A 214 -17.64 -19.05 21.66
CA GLY A 214 -17.94 -20.48 21.68
C GLY A 214 -16.74 -21.36 21.35
N GLY A 215 -16.69 -22.56 21.92
CA GLY A 215 -15.51 -23.43 21.95
C GLY A 215 -15.00 -23.96 20.60
N GLY A 216 -15.63 -23.59 19.48
CA GLY A 216 -15.18 -23.91 18.12
C GLY A 216 -14.54 -22.74 17.37
N TYR A 217 -14.50 -21.53 17.95
CA TYR A 217 -13.87 -20.38 17.29
C TYR A 217 -12.36 -20.39 17.52
N ASP A 218 -11.62 -20.81 16.50
CA ASP A 218 -10.17 -20.96 16.53
C ASP A 218 -9.46 -19.83 15.75
N VAL A 219 -8.12 -19.89 15.74
CA VAL A 219 -7.28 -18.92 15.03
C VAL A 219 -7.56 -18.86 13.52
N LEU A 220 -8.02 -19.95 12.89
CA LEU A 220 -8.33 -19.97 11.46
C LEU A 220 -9.74 -19.46 11.17
N SER A 221 -10.67 -19.52 12.13
CA SER A 221 -12.01 -18.96 12.00
C SER A 221 -11.97 -17.48 11.59
N GLY A 222 -11.09 -16.67 12.19
CA GLY A 222 -10.92 -15.27 11.80
C GLY A 222 -10.53 -15.09 10.32
N ALA A 223 -9.54 -15.84 9.84
CA ALA A 223 -9.14 -15.78 8.43
C ALA A 223 -10.25 -16.29 7.48
N ARG A 224 -11.05 -17.27 7.91
CA ARG A 224 -12.20 -17.76 7.14
C ARG A 224 -13.31 -16.71 7.05
N ASP A 225 -13.59 -16.00 8.14
CA ASP A 225 -14.57 -14.92 8.18
C ASP A 225 -14.16 -13.78 7.23
N TRP A 226 -12.89 -13.36 7.29
CA TRP A 226 -12.31 -12.35 6.39
C TRP A 226 -12.43 -12.74 4.92
N TYR A 227 -12.04 -13.97 4.57
CA TYR A 227 -12.18 -14.46 3.21
C TYR A 227 -13.64 -14.55 2.76
N GLY A 228 -14.57 -14.82 3.69
CA GLY A 228 -15.99 -14.88 3.41
C GLY A 228 -16.54 -13.60 2.78
N GLU A 229 -15.92 -12.45 3.00
CA GLU A 229 -16.29 -11.17 2.36
C GLU A 229 -16.11 -11.19 0.84
N LYS A 230 -15.37 -12.15 0.26
CA LYS A 230 -15.25 -12.35 -1.20
C LYS A 230 -16.62 -12.33 -1.90
N ARG A 231 -17.66 -12.87 -1.25
CA ARG A 231 -19.03 -12.89 -1.80
C ARG A 231 -19.63 -11.49 -2.05
N LEU A 232 -19.09 -10.47 -1.40
CA LEU A 232 -19.51 -9.07 -1.50
C LEU A 232 -18.57 -8.26 -2.40
N TYR A 233 -17.43 -8.83 -2.81
CA TYR A 233 -16.45 -8.17 -3.66
C TYR A 233 -16.87 -8.22 -5.13
N VAL A 234 -16.75 -7.08 -5.81
CA VAL A 234 -16.93 -6.99 -7.27
C VAL A 234 -15.55 -7.14 -7.90
N ASP A 235 -15.34 -8.21 -8.66
CA ASP A 235 -14.02 -8.54 -9.20
C ASP A 235 -13.40 -7.40 -10.01
N GLY A 236 -12.15 -7.08 -9.71
CA GLY A 236 -11.39 -6.01 -10.36
C GLY A 236 -11.84 -4.59 -9.98
N SER A 237 -12.72 -4.45 -8.99
CA SER A 237 -13.08 -3.13 -8.44
C SER A 237 -11.98 -2.58 -7.53
N ALA A 238 -11.75 -1.28 -7.63
CA ALA A 238 -10.88 -0.56 -6.72
C ALA A 238 -11.54 -0.45 -5.33
N VAL A 239 -10.71 -0.38 -4.29
CA VAL A 239 -11.17 -0.10 -2.93
C VAL A 239 -11.69 1.33 -2.87
N THR A 240 -12.91 1.49 -2.38
CA THR A 240 -13.54 2.78 -2.13
C THR A 240 -13.92 2.87 -0.66
N GLN A 241 -14.24 4.08 -0.19
CA GLN A 241 -14.70 4.27 1.19
C GLN A 241 -15.90 3.37 1.54
N THR A 242 -16.79 3.13 0.58
CA THR A 242 -18.00 2.32 0.79
C THR A 242 -17.74 0.82 0.63
N SER A 243 -16.85 0.40 -0.28
CA SER A 243 -16.53 -1.02 -0.46
C SER A 243 -15.62 -1.54 0.66
N TYR A 244 -14.72 -0.70 1.19
CA TYR A 244 -13.81 -1.05 2.27
C TYR A 244 -14.54 -1.59 3.51
N LEU A 245 -15.66 -0.96 3.89
CA LEU A 245 -16.45 -1.40 5.06
C LEU A 245 -17.09 -2.78 4.91
N LYS A 246 -17.15 -3.34 3.70
CA LYS A 246 -17.80 -4.61 3.39
C LYS A 246 -16.84 -5.71 2.96
N THR A 247 -15.70 -5.31 2.41
CA THR A 247 -14.76 -6.21 1.71
C THR A 247 -13.32 -6.01 2.14
N GLY A 248 -13.05 -5.06 3.05
CA GLY A 248 -11.72 -4.66 3.47
C GLY A 248 -10.89 -5.82 4.00
N HIS A 249 -11.51 -6.77 4.71
CA HIS A 249 -10.76 -7.91 5.22
C HIS A 249 -10.34 -8.84 4.08
N TYR A 250 -11.25 -9.16 3.17
CA TYR A 250 -10.93 -9.96 1.98
C TYR A 250 -9.86 -9.28 1.13
N THR A 251 -10.04 -7.99 0.79
CA THR A 251 -9.12 -7.25 -0.08
C THR A 251 -7.74 -7.13 0.53
N GLN A 252 -7.61 -7.03 1.85
CA GLN A 252 -6.31 -7.08 2.53
C GLN A 252 -5.63 -8.44 2.39
N MET A 253 -6.37 -9.55 2.58
CA MET A 253 -5.80 -10.89 2.48
C MET A 253 -5.17 -11.15 1.10
N VAL A 254 -5.85 -10.68 0.04
CA VAL A 254 -5.46 -10.88 -1.35
C VAL A 254 -4.72 -9.69 -1.96
N TRP A 255 -4.27 -8.74 -1.14
CA TRP A 255 -3.57 -7.57 -1.62
C TRP A 255 -2.23 -7.96 -2.26
N SER A 256 -2.08 -7.67 -3.55
CA SER A 256 -0.96 -8.10 -4.38
C SER A 256 0.40 -7.65 -3.85
N GLN A 257 0.46 -6.47 -3.24
CA GLN A 257 1.70 -5.88 -2.71
C GLN A 257 2.08 -6.38 -1.32
N THR A 258 1.16 -6.99 -0.56
CA THR A 258 1.50 -7.53 0.77
C THR A 258 2.37 -8.78 0.62
N SER A 259 3.48 -8.82 1.34
CA SER A 259 4.48 -9.91 1.28
C SER A 259 4.67 -10.65 2.60
N GLU A 260 4.31 -10.03 3.72
CA GLU A 260 4.49 -10.58 5.06
C GLU A 260 3.21 -10.44 5.88
N ILE A 261 2.95 -11.43 6.70
CA ILE A 261 1.86 -11.39 7.69
C ILE A 261 2.34 -11.90 9.04
N GLY A 262 1.73 -11.42 10.11
CA GLY A 262 1.92 -11.99 11.45
C GLY A 262 0.66 -11.78 12.27
N ALA A 263 0.28 -12.78 13.06
CA ALA A 263 -0.99 -12.79 13.76
C ALA A 263 -0.85 -13.09 15.25
N GLY A 264 -1.74 -12.47 16.03
CA GLY A 264 -1.89 -12.62 17.47
C GLY A 264 -3.28 -13.14 17.84
N VAL A 265 -3.36 -13.86 18.96
CA VAL A 265 -4.62 -14.41 19.48
C VAL A 265 -4.72 -14.20 20.99
N ALA A 266 -5.90 -13.81 21.45
CA ALA A 266 -6.19 -13.65 22.88
C ALA A 266 -7.64 -14.04 23.19
N VAL A 267 -7.93 -14.30 24.46
CA VAL A 267 -9.31 -14.51 24.94
C VAL A 267 -9.72 -13.30 25.77
N GLY A 268 -10.81 -12.65 25.39
CA GLY A 268 -11.27 -11.45 26.07
C GLY A 268 -11.62 -11.72 27.54
N LYS A 269 -11.17 -10.82 28.43
CA LYS A 269 -11.25 -10.99 29.88
C LYS A 269 -12.45 -10.24 30.49
N ARG A 270 -12.94 -9.18 29.83
CA ARG A 270 -14.05 -8.34 30.30
C ARG A 270 -14.82 -7.69 29.16
N GLY A 271 -15.89 -6.97 29.53
CA GLY A 271 -16.73 -6.24 28.59
C GLY A 271 -17.45 -7.17 27.61
N GLN A 272 -17.79 -6.62 26.45
CA GLN A 272 -18.48 -7.34 25.38
C GLN A 272 -17.65 -8.48 24.76
N LEU A 273 -16.33 -8.44 24.92
CA LEU A 273 -15.40 -9.47 24.43
C LEU A 273 -15.14 -10.58 25.46
N LYS A 274 -15.74 -10.56 26.65
CA LYS A 274 -15.47 -11.57 27.68
C LYS A 274 -15.76 -12.99 27.18
N GLY A 275 -14.74 -13.84 27.15
CA GLY A 275 -14.81 -15.22 26.66
C GLY A 275 -14.81 -15.36 25.13
N TRP A 276 -14.64 -14.27 24.38
CA TRP A 276 -14.46 -14.30 22.93
C TRP A 276 -13.01 -14.57 22.58
N THR A 277 -12.76 -15.40 21.58
CA THR A 277 -11.46 -15.52 20.92
C THR A 277 -11.29 -14.34 19.98
N ILE A 278 -10.23 -13.56 20.17
CA ILE A 278 -9.86 -12.39 19.37
C ILE A 278 -8.66 -12.78 18.52
N VAL A 279 -8.74 -12.53 17.21
CA VAL A 279 -7.65 -12.77 16.25
C VAL A 279 -7.30 -11.45 15.58
N VAL A 280 -6.01 -11.10 15.62
CA VAL A 280 -5.44 -9.92 14.97
C VAL A 280 -4.42 -10.38 13.95
N CYS A 281 -4.43 -9.85 12.74
CA CYS A 281 -3.37 -10.09 11.76
C CYS A 281 -2.88 -8.78 11.19
N ASN A 282 -1.56 -8.57 11.28
CA ASN A 282 -0.85 -7.48 10.64
C ASN A 282 -0.32 -7.91 9.27
N TYR A 283 -0.35 -6.99 8.31
CA TYR A 283 0.03 -7.19 6.92
C TYR A 283 1.07 -6.16 6.52
N ASN A 284 2.17 -6.58 5.92
CA ASN A 284 3.23 -5.70 5.48
C ASN A 284 3.69 -6.04 4.05
N PRO A 285 3.81 -5.06 3.14
CA PRO A 285 3.21 -3.73 3.19
C PRO A 285 1.68 -3.74 3.41
N PRO A 286 1.08 -2.64 3.94
CA PRO A 286 -0.37 -2.52 4.10
C PRO A 286 -1.11 -2.59 2.76
N GLY A 287 -2.31 -3.15 2.78
CA GLY A 287 -3.23 -3.12 1.66
C GLY A 287 -4.33 -2.07 1.82
N ASN A 288 -5.40 -2.24 1.05
CA ASN A 288 -6.61 -1.41 1.11
C ASN A 288 -6.40 0.08 0.84
N MET A 289 -5.44 0.40 -0.02
CA MET A 289 -5.24 1.77 -0.47
C MET A 289 -6.46 2.24 -1.29
N LEU A 290 -7.08 3.33 -0.87
CA LEU A 290 -8.24 3.90 -1.57
C LEU A 290 -7.89 4.19 -3.04
N GLY A 291 -8.79 3.84 -3.95
CA GLY A 291 -8.63 3.98 -5.39
C GLY A 291 -7.77 2.88 -6.04
N GLN A 292 -7.12 2.00 -5.26
CA GLN A 292 -6.30 0.92 -5.80
C GLN A 292 -7.06 -0.41 -5.82
N LYS A 293 -6.65 -1.29 -6.74
CA LYS A 293 -7.19 -2.65 -6.85
C LYS A 293 -6.37 -3.61 -5.99
N PRO A 294 -6.99 -4.62 -5.36
CA PRO A 294 -6.26 -5.64 -4.61
C PRO A 294 -5.34 -6.47 -5.51
N TYR A 295 -5.77 -6.79 -6.73
CA TYR A 295 -5.08 -7.58 -7.73
C TYR A 295 -5.47 -7.17 -9.15
#